data_AF-A0A949KQU6-F1
#
_entry.id   AF-A0A949KQU6-F1
#
_cell.length_a   1.000
_cell.length_b   1.000
_cell.length_c   1.000
_cell.angle_alpha   90.00
_cell.angle_beta   90.00
_cell.angle_gamma   90.00
#
_symmetry.space_group_name_H-M   'P 1'
#
loop_
_entity.id
_entity.type
_entity.pdbx_description
1 polymer ?
#
loop_
_entity_poly.entity_id
_entity_poly.type
_entity_poly.pdbx_seq_one_letter_code
_entity_poly.pdbx_strand_id
1 'polypeptide(L)'
;MSHSGRPDLRSGLQEASSRGLFVILEQLYQELPETTCARRGACCALLPPFFTVELAAWLHRLPNIPYKERAAQARRLVEHFLVNAAQRRPCPWARPDSCAIYQDRFMGCRTYGLWKPQAYEKRAAQAAQGQETVAQAWQGLGVQLPPEVLAPAPPYCLLVKPVGGPAPEDGAIEALEERAIELSRDLPDGLDRLHDFGGDISFAVACLALGQPQALSLKVAVTKALLAGDQAEAHELLAKAGTAAKRWAQSY
;
A
#
# COMPACT_ATOMS: atom_id res chain seq x y z
N MET A 1 -0.48 -32.50 -12.57
CA MET A 1 0.96 -32.55 -12.23
C MET A 1 1.14 -31.86 -10.88
N SER A 2 1.65 -32.59 -9.89
CA SER A 2 1.72 -32.21 -8.48
C SER A 2 2.51 -30.92 -8.24
N HIS A 3 1.91 -29.90 -7.60
CA HIS A 3 2.60 -28.73 -7.04
C HIS A 3 2.97 -28.98 -5.57
N SER A 4 3.60 -30.13 -5.28
CA SER A 4 4.11 -30.45 -3.96
C SER A 4 5.54 -29.91 -3.82
N GLY A 5 5.74 -28.80 -3.11
CA GLY A 5 7.08 -28.41 -2.68
C GLY A 5 7.29 -26.95 -2.25
N ARG A 6 6.40 -26.01 -2.58
CA ARG A 6 6.53 -24.63 -2.05
C ARG A 6 5.63 -24.44 -0.83
N PRO A 7 6.14 -23.88 0.27
CA PRO A 7 5.31 -23.45 1.39
C PRO A 7 4.19 -22.55 0.88
N ASP A 8 2.98 -22.73 1.39
CA ASP A 8 1.89 -21.81 1.10
C ASP A 8 2.08 -20.49 1.87
N LEU A 9 1.38 -19.43 1.43
CA LEU A 9 1.44 -18.10 2.05
C LEU A 9 1.25 -18.16 3.57
N ARG A 10 0.38 -19.04 4.09
CA ARG A 10 0.07 -19.14 5.51
C ARG A 10 1.23 -19.73 6.28
N SER A 11 1.84 -20.80 5.79
CA SER A 11 3.05 -21.37 6.39
C SER A 11 4.21 -20.36 6.41
N GLY A 12 4.42 -19.61 5.33
CA GLY A 12 5.44 -18.56 5.28
C GLY A 12 5.18 -17.44 6.30
N LEU A 13 3.93 -17.00 6.46
CA LEU A 13 3.56 -16.01 7.48
C LEU A 13 3.76 -16.52 8.92
N GLN A 14 3.50 -17.81 9.17
CA GLN A 14 3.72 -18.42 10.48
C GLN A 14 5.22 -18.54 10.80
N GLU A 15 6.03 -18.94 9.82
CA GLU A 15 7.48 -19.01 9.98
C GLU A 15 8.10 -17.61 10.17
N ALA A 16 7.68 -16.62 9.40
CA ALA A 16 8.12 -15.23 9.59
C ALA A 16 7.81 -14.74 11.01
N SER A 17 6.63 -15.09 11.53
CA SER A 17 6.25 -14.80 12.90
C SER A 17 7.10 -15.55 13.93
N SER A 18 7.37 -16.84 13.73
CA SER A 18 8.16 -17.66 14.68
C SER A 18 9.62 -17.24 14.73
N ARG A 19 10.16 -16.75 13.62
CA ARG A 19 11.49 -16.11 13.53
C ARG A 19 11.53 -14.70 14.14
N GLY A 20 10.39 -14.17 14.60
CA GLY A 20 10.32 -12.87 15.26
C GLY A 20 10.40 -11.67 14.30
N LEU A 21 10.27 -11.87 12.98
CA LEU A 21 10.46 -10.78 12.00
C LEU A 21 9.48 -9.63 12.24
N PHE A 22 8.23 -9.93 12.60
CA PHE A 22 7.23 -8.89 12.88
C PHE A 22 7.50 -8.15 14.20
N VAL A 23 8.13 -8.80 15.18
CA VAL A 23 8.57 -8.14 16.43
C VAL A 23 9.72 -7.18 16.13
N ILE A 24 10.68 -7.61 15.31
CA ILE A 24 11.80 -6.76 14.88
C ILE A 24 11.26 -5.54 14.11
N LEU A 25 10.30 -5.73 13.20
CA LEU A 25 9.65 -4.63 12.49
C LEU A 25 9.00 -3.60 13.43
N GLU A 26 8.27 -4.07 14.45
CA GLU A 26 7.67 -3.16 15.45
C GLU A 26 8.75 -2.42 16.26
N GLN A 27 9.88 -3.06 16.57
CA GLN A 27 11.02 -2.41 17.22
C GLN A 27 11.62 -1.32 16.33
N LEU A 28 11.75 -1.55 15.01
CA LEU A 28 12.19 -0.51 14.07
C LEU A 28 11.27 0.72 14.10
N TYR A 29 9.95 0.50 14.19
CA TYR A 29 9.02 1.62 14.29
C TYR A 29 9.16 2.42 15.58
N GLN A 30 9.56 1.78 16.68
CA GLN A 30 9.75 2.43 17.98
C GLN A 30 10.99 3.32 18.04
N GLU A 31 11.93 3.17 17.09
CA GLU A 31 13.09 4.06 16.95
C GLU A 31 12.70 5.44 16.37
N LEU A 32 11.52 5.55 15.74
CA LEU A 32 10.97 6.84 15.34
C LEU A 32 10.29 7.53 16.52
N PRO A 33 10.44 8.86 16.67
CA PRO A 33 9.73 9.56 17.73
C PRO A 33 8.22 9.48 17.51
N GLU A 34 7.47 9.48 18.61
CA GLU A 34 6.05 9.75 18.53
C GLU A 34 5.81 11.12 17.90
N THR A 35 4.79 11.23 17.05
CA THR A 35 4.48 12.47 16.34
C THR A 35 3.04 12.91 16.56
N THR A 36 2.85 14.23 16.55
CA THR A 36 1.55 14.90 16.49
C THR A 36 1.44 15.75 15.23
N CYS A 37 0.21 16.00 14.78
CA CYS A 37 -0.10 16.96 13.73
C CYS A 37 -1.55 17.45 13.84
N ALA A 38 -1.95 18.38 12.98
CA ALA A 38 -3.33 18.90 12.94
C ALA A 38 -4.37 17.92 12.34
N ARG A 39 -4.00 16.66 12.07
CA ARG A 39 -4.88 15.57 11.57
C ARG A 39 -5.77 15.93 10.36
N ARG A 40 -5.29 16.78 9.47
CA ARG A 40 -6.03 17.24 8.27
C ARG A 40 -6.15 16.20 7.14
N GLY A 41 -5.64 14.98 7.32
CA GLY A 41 -5.70 13.91 6.32
C GLY A 41 -4.86 14.12 5.05
N ALA A 42 -4.07 15.19 4.93
CA ALA A 42 -3.27 15.47 3.73
C ALA A 42 -2.27 14.35 3.38
N CYS A 43 -1.67 13.71 4.39
CA CYS A 43 -0.79 12.55 4.22
C CYS A 43 -1.50 11.31 3.62
N CYS A 44 -2.82 11.26 3.71
CA CYS A 44 -3.64 10.16 3.20
C CYS A 44 -4.19 10.43 1.79
N ALA A 45 -3.76 11.51 1.12
CA ALA A 45 -4.23 11.84 -0.22
C ALA A 45 -3.72 10.85 -1.30
N LEU A 46 -2.69 10.07 -1.00
CA LEU A 46 -2.25 8.91 -1.78
C LEU A 46 -1.91 7.74 -0.84
N LEU A 47 -1.97 6.52 -1.36
CA LEU A 47 -1.46 5.33 -0.70
C LEU A 47 0.07 5.30 -0.88
N PRO A 48 0.89 5.37 0.19
CA PRO A 48 2.34 5.31 0.05
C PRO A 48 2.83 3.88 -0.21
N PRO A 49 4.05 3.74 -0.75
CA PRO A 49 4.72 2.44 -0.82
C PRO A 49 5.02 1.91 0.59
N PHE A 50 5.20 0.59 0.69
CA PHE A 50 5.60 -0.12 1.91
C PHE A 50 6.65 -1.18 1.57
N PHE A 51 7.38 -1.64 2.58
CA PHE A 51 8.34 -2.73 2.45
C PHE A 51 7.65 -4.09 2.49
N THR A 52 8.18 -5.08 1.78
CA THR A 52 7.59 -6.42 1.69
C THR A 52 7.29 -7.05 3.07
N VAL A 53 8.17 -6.82 4.06
CA VAL A 53 7.94 -7.26 5.45
C VAL A 53 6.69 -6.61 6.08
N GLU A 54 6.35 -5.37 5.73
CA GLU A 54 5.15 -4.68 6.22
C GLU A 54 3.88 -5.31 5.65
N LEU A 55 3.91 -5.74 4.39
CA LEU A 55 2.82 -6.50 3.78
C LEU A 55 2.66 -7.87 4.42
N ALA A 56 3.77 -8.58 4.67
CA ALA A 56 3.73 -9.84 5.40
C ALA A 56 3.13 -9.65 6.80
N ALA A 57 3.59 -8.65 7.56
CA ALA A 57 3.05 -8.32 8.88
C ALA A 57 1.58 -7.91 8.84
N TRP A 58 1.14 -7.17 7.82
CA TRP A 58 -0.26 -6.83 7.62
C TRP A 58 -1.12 -8.06 7.32
N LEU A 59 -0.68 -8.93 6.41
CA LEU A 59 -1.35 -10.19 6.09
C LEU A 59 -1.43 -11.12 7.30
N HIS A 60 -0.38 -11.17 8.12
CA HIS A 60 -0.34 -11.98 9.35
C HIS A 60 -1.37 -11.52 10.39
N ARG A 61 -1.62 -10.21 10.49
CA ARG A 61 -2.63 -9.64 11.42
C ARG A 61 -4.05 -9.71 10.90
N LEU A 62 -4.23 -9.83 9.58
CA LEU A 62 -5.51 -9.81 8.92
C LEU A 62 -6.57 -10.77 9.52
N PRO A 63 -6.24 -12.03 9.90
CA PRO A 63 -7.20 -12.95 10.53
C PRO A 63 -7.75 -12.46 11.88
N ASN A 64 -6.98 -11.64 12.60
CA ASN A 64 -7.37 -11.12 13.93
C ASN A 64 -8.37 -9.94 13.84
N ILE A 65 -8.64 -9.45 12.63
CA ILE A 65 -9.61 -8.39 12.38
C ILE A 65 -11.00 -9.02 12.20
N PRO A 66 -12.06 -8.49 12.84
CA PRO A 66 -13.42 -8.98 12.64
C PRO A 66 -13.79 -9.06 11.16
N TYR A 67 -14.45 -10.15 10.75
CA TYR A 67 -14.72 -10.43 9.33
C TYR A 67 -15.32 -9.23 8.58
N LYS A 68 -16.31 -8.55 9.18
CA LYS A 68 -16.97 -7.39 8.56
C LYS A 68 -15.97 -6.28 8.22
N GLU A 69 -15.01 -6.03 9.11
CA GLU A 69 -13.97 -5.01 8.93
C GLU A 69 -12.93 -5.46 7.93
N ARG A 70 -12.44 -6.71 8.05
CA ARG A 70 -11.48 -7.32 7.12
C ARG A 70 -12.03 -7.32 5.68
N ALA A 71 -13.26 -7.75 5.50
CA ALA A 71 -13.94 -7.79 4.20
C ALA A 71 -14.15 -6.38 3.61
N ALA A 72 -14.46 -5.40 4.45
CA ALA A 72 -14.56 -4.01 4.02
C ALA A 72 -13.19 -3.43 3.62
N GLN A 73 -12.13 -3.73 4.36
CA GLN A 73 -10.76 -3.32 4.02
C GLN A 73 -10.30 -3.94 2.70
N ALA A 74 -10.48 -5.26 2.53
CA ALA A 74 -10.15 -5.97 1.31
C ALA A 74 -10.87 -5.36 0.09
N ARG A 75 -12.19 -5.12 0.20
CA ARG A 75 -12.96 -4.46 -0.86
C ARG A 75 -12.39 -3.09 -1.21
N ARG A 76 -12.10 -2.23 -0.22
CA ARG A 76 -11.56 -0.89 -0.47
C ARG A 76 -10.20 -0.93 -1.15
N LEU A 77 -9.34 -1.88 -0.78
CA LEU A 77 -8.03 -2.06 -1.40
C LEU A 77 -8.16 -2.51 -2.86
N VAL A 78 -8.99 -3.52 -3.14
CA VAL A 78 -9.24 -3.95 -4.53
C VAL A 78 -9.86 -2.83 -5.36
N GLU A 79 -10.86 -2.15 -4.84
CA GLU A 79 -11.49 -1.02 -5.52
C GLU A 79 -10.49 0.10 -5.80
N HIS A 80 -9.66 0.48 -4.81
CA HIS A 80 -8.61 1.47 -5.00
C HIS A 80 -7.64 1.10 -6.13
N PHE A 81 -7.16 -0.15 -6.17
CA PHE A 81 -6.29 -0.61 -7.24
C PHE A 81 -6.92 -0.51 -8.62
N LEU A 82 -8.20 -0.90 -8.73
CA LEU A 82 -8.92 -0.94 -10.02
C LEU A 82 -9.25 0.45 -10.56
N VAL A 83 -9.38 1.45 -9.70
CA VAL A 83 -9.81 2.79 -10.11
C VAL A 83 -8.71 3.85 -10.12
N ASN A 84 -7.57 3.61 -9.45
CA ASN A 84 -6.55 4.66 -9.22
C ASN A 84 -5.89 5.21 -10.50
N ALA A 85 -6.06 4.54 -11.65
CA ALA A 85 -5.61 5.03 -12.95
C ALA A 85 -6.64 5.93 -13.66
N ALA A 86 -7.94 5.79 -13.35
CA ALA A 86 -8.98 6.66 -13.90
C ALA A 86 -9.30 7.86 -13.02
N GLN A 87 -9.00 7.78 -11.73
CA GLN A 87 -9.34 8.83 -10.76
C GLN A 87 -8.40 8.78 -9.57
N ARG A 88 -7.94 9.97 -9.15
CA ARG A 88 -7.15 10.09 -7.92
C ARG A 88 -8.03 9.81 -6.72
N ARG A 89 -7.65 8.82 -5.90
CA ARG A 89 -8.39 8.44 -4.69
C ARG A 89 -7.50 8.57 -3.46
N PRO A 90 -8.06 8.97 -2.31
CA PRO A 90 -7.34 8.92 -1.06
C PRO A 90 -7.02 7.47 -0.69
N CYS A 91 -6.10 7.33 0.25
CA CYS A 91 -5.74 6.06 0.88
C CYS A 91 -6.98 5.28 1.34
N PRO A 92 -7.05 3.94 1.15
CA PRO A 92 -8.17 3.10 1.57
C PRO A 92 -8.53 3.13 3.07
N TRP A 93 -7.65 3.67 3.91
CA TRP A 93 -7.86 3.86 5.35
C TRP A 93 -8.09 5.31 5.75
N ALA A 94 -8.16 6.25 4.80
CA ALA A 94 -8.48 7.63 5.06
C ALA A 94 -9.91 7.77 5.62
N ARG A 95 -10.05 8.59 6.66
CA ARG A 95 -11.31 9.12 7.18
C ARG A 95 -11.28 10.65 7.04
N PRO A 96 -12.41 11.35 7.14
CA PRO A 96 -12.46 12.81 6.97
C PRO A 96 -11.43 13.60 7.81
N ASP A 97 -11.11 13.11 9.01
CA ASP A 97 -10.26 13.78 10.00
C ASP A 97 -9.20 12.85 10.63
N SER A 98 -9.05 11.63 10.11
CA SER A 98 -8.26 10.59 10.78
C SER A 98 -7.80 9.49 9.83
N CYS A 99 -6.90 8.64 10.31
CA CYS A 99 -6.48 7.41 9.65
C CYS A 99 -7.03 6.21 10.43
N ALA A 100 -7.72 5.30 9.76
CA ALA A 100 -8.29 4.10 10.39
C ALA A 100 -7.22 3.14 10.95
N ILE A 101 -5.98 3.23 10.46
CA ILE A 101 -4.85 2.41 10.89
C ILE A 101 -3.72 3.28 11.45
N TYR A 102 -4.04 4.40 12.12
CA TYR A 102 -3.00 5.35 12.56
C TYR A 102 -1.91 4.68 13.40
N GLN A 103 -2.27 3.77 14.30
CA GLN A 103 -1.29 3.06 15.14
C GLN A 103 -0.51 2.00 14.36
N ASP A 104 -1.14 1.41 13.34
CA ASP A 104 -0.60 0.33 12.51
C ASP A 104 -0.01 0.83 11.18
N ARG A 105 0.26 2.13 11.09
CA ARG A 105 0.67 2.80 9.86
C ARG A 105 2.04 2.29 9.38
N PHE A 106 2.22 2.22 8.07
CA PHE A 106 3.47 1.79 7.44
C PHE A 106 4.60 2.81 7.61
N MET A 107 5.85 2.40 7.40
CA MET A 107 7.05 3.23 7.54
C MET A 107 6.93 4.53 6.76
N GLY A 108 6.49 4.48 5.49
CA GLY A 108 6.28 5.69 4.68
C GLY A 108 5.28 6.69 5.31
N CYS A 109 4.26 6.20 6.01
CA CYS A 109 3.35 7.04 6.78
C CYS A 109 3.97 7.54 8.09
N ARG A 110 4.83 6.74 8.74
CA ARG A 110 5.50 7.10 10.01
C ARG A 110 6.54 8.19 9.82
N THR A 111 7.25 8.16 8.70
CA THR A 111 8.33 9.11 8.38
C THR A 111 7.83 10.35 7.66
N TYR A 112 6.57 10.36 7.21
CA TYR A 112 5.97 11.53 6.58
C TYR A 112 5.97 12.75 7.52
N GLY A 113 6.61 13.83 7.07
CA GLY A 113 6.79 15.05 7.86
C GLY A 113 7.94 15.01 8.88
N LEU A 114 8.67 13.89 8.99
CA LEU A 114 9.90 13.80 9.78
C LEU A 114 11.16 14.12 8.97
N TRP A 115 11.12 13.92 7.65
CA TRP A 115 12.17 14.36 6.73
C TRP A 115 12.40 15.86 6.82
N LYS A 116 13.62 16.31 6.52
CA LYS A 116 13.87 17.73 6.20
C LYS A 116 13.17 18.09 4.88
N PRO A 117 12.68 19.34 4.71
CA PRO A 117 11.98 19.75 3.50
C PRO A 117 12.74 19.45 2.20
N GLN A 118 14.05 19.70 2.18
CA GLN A 118 14.90 19.46 1.00
C GLN A 118 15.02 17.96 0.66
N ALA A 119 15.15 17.10 1.67
CA ALA A 119 15.17 15.65 1.48
C ALA A 119 13.81 15.13 0.96
N TYR A 120 12.72 15.68 1.50
CA TYR A 120 11.37 15.36 1.01
C TYR A 120 11.16 15.78 -0.44
N GLU A 121 11.59 16.99 -0.82
CA GLU A 121 11.49 17.49 -2.19
C GLU A 121 12.25 16.60 -3.19
N LYS A 122 13.46 16.15 -2.83
CA LYS A 122 14.23 15.19 -3.64
C LYS A 122 13.46 13.89 -3.85
N ARG A 123 12.85 13.34 -2.79
CA ARG A 123 12.04 12.11 -2.87
C ARG A 123 10.77 12.31 -3.71
N ALA A 124 10.10 13.45 -3.55
CA ALA A 124 8.93 13.79 -4.35
C ALA A 124 9.26 13.92 -5.85
N ALA A 125 10.42 14.51 -6.17
CA ALA A 125 10.91 14.59 -7.55
C ALA A 125 11.23 13.21 -8.16
N GLN A 126 11.86 12.32 -7.39
CA GLN A 126 12.09 10.93 -7.81
C GLN A 126 10.78 10.18 -8.07
N ALA A 127 9.78 10.36 -7.20
CA ALA A 127 8.46 9.75 -7.40
C ALA A 127 7.76 10.28 -8.67
N ALA A 128 7.91 11.58 -8.98
CA ALA A 128 7.35 12.18 -10.20
C ALA A 128 7.97 11.59 -11.48
N GLN A 129 9.27 11.31 -11.50
CA GLN A 129 9.92 10.64 -12.63
C GLN A 129 9.33 9.23 -12.87
N GLY A 130 9.04 8.49 -11.81
CA GLY A 130 8.37 7.19 -11.91
C GLY A 130 6.94 7.29 -12.50
N GLN A 131 6.22 8.39 -12.22
CA GLN A 131 4.88 8.60 -12.78
C GLN A 131 4.89 8.77 -14.30
N GLU A 132 5.95 9.34 -14.88
CA GLU A 132 6.08 9.45 -16.35
C GLU A 132 6.17 8.08 -17.02
N THR A 133 6.95 7.16 -16.45
CA THR A 133 7.03 5.78 -16.93
C THR A 133 5.68 5.06 -16.84
N VAL A 134 4.94 5.26 -15.74
CA VAL A 134 3.59 4.71 -15.58
C VAL A 134 2.63 5.28 -16.63
N ALA A 135 2.69 6.59 -16.90
CA ALA A 135 1.85 7.23 -17.92
C ALA A 135 2.12 6.65 -19.32
N GLN A 136 3.39 6.44 -19.68
CA GLN A 136 3.77 5.81 -20.96
C GLN A 136 3.26 4.37 -21.06
N ALA A 137 3.36 3.58 -19.98
CA ALA A 137 2.85 2.21 -19.96
C ALA A 137 1.33 2.16 -20.21
N TRP A 138 0.58 3.08 -19.61
CA TRP A 138 -0.87 3.20 -19.85
C TRP A 138 -1.22 3.68 -21.25
N GLN A 139 -0.43 4.60 -21.81
CA GLN A 139 -0.59 5.03 -23.20
C GLN A 139 -0.42 3.84 -24.16
N GLY A 140 0.53 2.94 -23.89
CA GLY A 140 0.70 1.69 -24.65
C GLY A 140 -0.50 0.73 -24.59
N LEU A 141 -1.39 0.89 -23.60
CA LEU A 141 -2.65 0.15 -23.47
C LEU A 141 -3.85 0.90 -24.09
N GLY A 142 -3.59 2.02 -24.77
CA GLY A 142 -4.60 2.89 -25.37
C GLY A 142 -5.37 3.73 -24.35
N VAL A 143 -4.74 4.07 -23.23
CA VAL A 143 -5.36 4.86 -22.15
C VAL A 143 -4.50 6.09 -21.86
N GLN A 144 -5.08 7.28 -22.01
CA GLN A 144 -4.48 8.52 -21.52
C GLN A 144 -4.91 8.74 -20.07
N LEU A 145 -3.95 8.80 -19.15
CA LEU A 145 -4.26 9.06 -17.74
C LEU A 145 -4.70 10.52 -17.53
N PRO A 146 -5.73 10.76 -16.69
CA PRO A 146 -6.15 12.12 -16.34
C PRO A 146 -5.06 12.93 -15.63
N PRO A 147 -4.97 14.27 -15.84
CA PRO A 147 -3.98 15.11 -15.18
C PRO A 147 -3.98 15.02 -13.65
N GLU A 148 -5.14 14.86 -13.03
CA GLU A 148 -5.28 14.73 -11.57
C GLU A 148 -4.68 13.42 -11.03
N VAL A 149 -4.70 12.34 -11.82
CA VAL A 149 -4.04 11.07 -11.46
C VAL A 149 -2.53 11.25 -11.48
N LEU A 150 -2.03 12.05 -12.41
CA LEU A 150 -0.61 12.39 -12.56
C LEU A 150 -0.16 13.56 -11.67
N ALA A 151 -1.07 14.14 -10.88
CA ALA A 151 -0.70 15.26 -10.02
C ALA A 151 0.37 14.85 -8.99
N PRO A 152 1.24 15.78 -8.56
CA PRO A 152 2.34 15.48 -7.64
C PRO A 152 1.91 14.79 -6.35
N ALA A 153 2.87 14.15 -5.68
CA ALA A 153 2.68 13.65 -4.33
C ALA A 153 2.19 14.76 -3.37
N PRO A 154 1.56 14.40 -2.23
CA PRO A 154 1.16 15.38 -1.23
C PRO A 154 2.33 16.32 -0.88
N PRO A 155 2.10 17.61 -0.60
CA PRO A 155 3.18 18.50 -0.21
C PRO A 155 3.78 18.07 1.14
N TYR A 156 4.99 18.56 1.45
CA TYR A 156 5.58 18.41 2.77
C TYR A 156 4.66 18.97 3.87
N CYS A 157 4.59 18.31 5.03
CA CYS A 157 3.72 18.73 6.13
C CYS A 157 4.52 19.38 7.26
N LEU A 158 4.49 20.73 7.31
CA LEU A 158 5.09 21.53 8.39
C LEU A 158 4.40 21.38 9.77
N LEU A 159 3.29 20.64 9.83
CA LEU A 159 2.51 20.47 11.05
C LEU A 159 2.87 19.18 11.79
N VAL A 160 3.67 18.29 11.20
CA VAL A 160 4.18 17.11 11.90
C VAL A 160 5.27 17.55 12.86
N LYS A 161 5.13 17.19 14.14
CA LYS A 161 6.09 17.51 15.19
C LYS A 161 6.34 16.30 16.08
N PRO A 162 7.58 15.99 16.43
CA PRO A 162 7.88 15.05 17.52
C PRO A 162 7.22 15.49 18.82
N VAL A 163 6.66 14.53 19.57
CA VAL A 163 6.08 14.78 20.91
C VAL A 163 7.17 15.00 21.96
N GLY A 164 8.36 14.43 21.73
CA GLY A 164 9.55 14.65 22.55
C GLY A 164 10.83 14.56 21.71
N GLY A 165 11.86 15.30 22.13
CA GLY A 165 13.15 15.34 21.43
C GLY A 165 13.13 16.09 20.08
N PRO A 166 14.29 16.23 19.43
CA PRO A 166 14.38 16.77 18.08
C PRO A 166 13.83 15.77 17.05
N ALA A 167 13.50 16.27 15.85
CA ALA A 167 13.25 15.39 14.72
C ALA A 167 14.53 14.59 14.38
N PRO A 168 14.41 13.34 13.94
CA PRO A 168 15.57 12.56 13.52
C PRO A 168 16.26 13.22 12.33
N GLU A 169 17.56 13.03 12.22
CA GLU A 169 18.31 13.38 11.02
C GLU A 169 17.90 12.47 9.86
N ASP A 170 17.92 12.98 8.62
CA ASP A 170 17.47 12.24 7.44
C ASP A 170 18.19 10.90 7.29
N GLY A 171 19.51 10.85 7.55
CA GLY A 171 20.29 9.62 7.50
C GLY A 171 19.87 8.55 8.52
N ALA A 172 19.29 8.94 9.66
CA ALA A 172 18.73 7.98 10.61
C ALA A 172 17.43 7.36 10.07
N ILE A 173 16.60 8.15 9.37
CA ILE A 173 15.41 7.63 8.70
C ILE A 173 15.80 6.69 7.55
N GLU A 174 16.80 7.06 6.75
CA GLU A 174 17.34 6.21 5.68
C GLU A 174 17.86 4.87 6.21
N ALA A 175 18.60 4.88 7.32
CA ALA A 175 19.08 3.65 7.96
C ALA A 175 17.93 2.74 8.46
N LEU A 176 16.82 3.32 8.93
CA LEU A 176 15.62 2.56 9.31
C LEU A 176 14.94 1.94 8.09
N GLU A 177 14.84 2.69 6.99
CA GLU A 177 14.31 2.16 5.71
C GLU A 177 15.18 1.02 5.18
N GLU A 178 16.51 1.15 5.24
CA GLU A 178 17.44 0.10 4.82
C GLU A 178 17.29 -1.18 5.65
N ARG A 179 17.17 -1.06 6.98
CA ARG A 179 16.91 -2.21 7.87
C ARG A 179 15.56 -2.88 7.58
N ALA A 180 14.53 -2.11 7.17
CA ALA A 180 13.25 -2.68 6.76
C ALA A 180 13.35 -3.44 5.42
N ILE A 181 14.23 -3.00 4.50
CA ILE A 181 14.56 -3.71 3.26
C ILE A 181 15.32 -5.00 3.57
N GLU A 182 16.31 -4.96 4.46
CA GLU A 182 17.04 -6.16 4.91
C GLU A 182 16.10 -7.19 5.52
N LEU A 183 15.21 -6.75 6.42
CA LEU A 183 14.21 -7.61 7.03
C LEU A 183 13.23 -8.20 5.99
N SER A 184 12.99 -7.48 4.89
CA SER A 184 12.19 -7.98 3.76
C SER A 184 12.91 -9.07 2.95
N ARG A 185 14.25 -9.07 2.93
CA ARG A 185 15.06 -10.13 2.28
C ARG A 185 15.12 -11.39 3.15
N ASP A 186 14.93 -11.26 4.45
CA ASP A 186 14.93 -12.38 5.39
C ASP A 186 13.60 -13.15 5.45
N LEU A 187 12.58 -12.73 4.70
CA LEU A 187 11.30 -13.42 4.65
C LEU A 187 11.48 -14.88 4.17
N PRO A 188 10.81 -15.85 4.80
CA PRO A 188 10.93 -17.26 4.45
C PRO A 188 10.28 -17.59 3.09
N ASP A 189 10.64 -18.77 2.58
CA ASP A 189 10.03 -19.38 1.40
C ASP A 189 8.49 -19.35 1.49
N GLY A 190 7.85 -19.11 0.34
CA GLY A 190 6.40 -18.97 0.25
C GLY A 190 5.91 -17.53 0.44
N LEU A 191 6.78 -16.60 0.87
CA LEU A 191 6.53 -15.16 0.86
C LEU A 191 7.27 -14.41 -0.27
N ASP A 192 8.08 -15.10 -1.07
CA ASP A 192 8.90 -14.49 -2.13
C ASP A 192 8.09 -13.62 -3.10
N ARG A 193 6.89 -14.10 -3.43
CA ARG A 193 5.96 -13.42 -4.35
C ARG A 193 5.45 -12.09 -3.84
N LEU A 194 5.60 -11.80 -2.54
CA LEU A 194 5.22 -10.50 -2.00
C LEU A 194 6.09 -9.37 -2.57
N HIS A 195 7.34 -9.67 -2.97
CA HIS A 195 8.23 -8.71 -3.64
C HIS A 195 7.73 -8.29 -5.02
N ASP A 196 6.99 -9.17 -5.71
CA ASP A 196 6.45 -8.91 -7.06
C ASP A 196 5.44 -7.75 -7.08
N PHE A 197 4.89 -7.37 -5.91
CA PHE A 197 3.90 -6.30 -5.80
C PHE A 197 4.51 -4.90 -5.71
N GLY A 198 5.84 -4.77 -5.64
CA GLY A 198 6.54 -3.49 -5.77
C GLY A 198 6.14 -2.43 -4.74
N GLY A 199 5.69 -2.85 -3.56
CA GLY A 199 5.21 -1.93 -2.53
C GLY A 199 3.82 -1.33 -2.79
N ASP A 200 2.95 -1.99 -3.59
CA ASP A 200 1.52 -1.63 -3.72
C ASP A 200 0.59 -2.70 -3.09
N ILE A 201 -0.07 -2.35 -1.99
CA ILE A 201 -0.87 -3.25 -1.15
C ILE A 201 -2.26 -3.39 -1.75
N SER A 202 -2.72 -2.35 -2.45
CA SER A 202 -3.94 -2.42 -3.24
C SER A 202 -3.77 -3.42 -4.38
N PHE A 203 -2.60 -3.41 -5.04
CA PHE A 203 -2.25 -4.40 -6.06
C PHE A 203 -2.08 -5.80 -5.47
N ALA A 204 -1.34 -5.94 -4.36
CA ALA A 204 -1.16 -7.22 -3.68
C ALA A 204 -2.50 -7.87 -3.33
N VAL A 205 -3.40 -7.12 -2.70
CA VAL A 205 -4.73 -7.62 -2.31
C VAL A 205 -5.60 -7.92 -3.53
N ALA A 206 -5.54 -7.11 -4.59
CA ALA A 206 -6.24 -7.42 -5.84
C ALA A 206 -5.73 -8.73 -6.46
N CYS A 207 -4.43 -8.96 -6.49
CA CYS A 207 -3.83 -10.21 -6.97
C CYS A 207 -4.21 -11.41 -6.12
N LEU A 208 -4.20 -11.28 -4.79
CA LEU A 208 -4.59 -12.36 -3.88
C LEU A 208 -6.08 -12.70 -4.00
N ALA A 209 -6.94 -11.70 -4.26
CA ALA A 209 -8.38 -11.89 -4.37
C ALA A 209 -8.85 -12.38 -5.75
N LEU A 210 -8.18 -11.97 -6.83
CA LEU A 210 -8.62 -12.20 -8.21
C LEU A 210 -7.66 -13.09 -9.01
N GLY A 211 -6.42 -13.24 -8.56
CA GLY A 211 -5.31 -13.68 -9.40
C GLY A 211 -4.76 -12.53 -10.24
N GLN A 212 -3.43 -12.51 -10.41
CA GLN A 212 -2.73 -11.40 -11.08
C GLN A 212 -3.20 -11.11 -12.52
N PRO A 213 -3.41 -12.10 -13.42
CA PRO A 213 -3.90 -11.82 -14.77
C PRO A 213 -5.28 -11.15 -14.78
N GLN A 214 -6.18 -11.61 -13.91
CA GLN A 214 -7.53 -11.05 -13.81
C GLN A 214 -7.50 -9.66 -13.17
N ALA A 215 -6.69 -9.43 -12.13
CA ALA A 215 -6.55 -8.13 -11.50
C ALA A 215 -6.08 -7.07 -12.50
N LEU A 216 -5.06 -7.36 -13.30
CA LEU A 216 -4.53 -6.45 -14.32
C LEU A 216 -5.54 -6.21 -15.45
N SER A 217 -6.17 -7.27 -15.96
CA SER A 217 -7.21 -7.15 -17.01
C SER A 217 -8.40 -6.31 -16.55
N LEU A 218 -8.91 -6.56 -15.34
CA LEU A 218 -9.99 -5.77 -14.75
C LEU A 218 -9.58 -4.32 -14.52
N LYS A 219 -8.34 -4.05 -14.09
CA LYS A 219 -7.84 -2.68 -13.91
C LYS A 219 -7.93 -1.89 -15.21
N VAL A 220 -7.52 -2.47 -16.33
CA VAL A 220 -7.61 -1.83 -17.65
C VAL A 220 -9.08 -1.64 -18.06
N ALA A 221 -9.92 -2.66 -17.90
CA ALA A 221 -11.34 -2.60 -18.26
C ALA A 221 -12.09 -1.51 -17.46
N VAL A 222 -11.95 -1.51 -16.13
CA VAL A 222 -12.55 -0.49 -15.24
C VAL A 222 -12.05 0.90 -15.59
N THR A 223 -10.75 1.05 -15.87
CA THR A 223 -10.18 2.35 -16.25
C THR A 223 -10.80 2.86 -17.55
N LYS A 224 -10.90 2.02 -18.58
CA LYS A 224 -11.52 2.39 -19.87
C LYS A 224 -13.00 2.74 -19.71
N ALA A 225 -13.77 1.95 -18.98
CA ALA A 225 -15.19 2.23 -18.72
C ALA A 225 -15.39 3.58 -18.01
N LEU A 226 -14.62 3.84 -16.95
CA LEU A 226 -14.70 5.10 -16.21
C LEU A 226 -14.37 6.32 -17.08
N LEU A 227 -13.30 6.24 -17.88
CA LEU A 227 -12.88 7.33 -18.76
C LEU A 227 -13.83 7.54 -19.95
N ALA A 228 -14.52 6.49 -20.39
CA ALA A 228 -15.58 6.58 -21.40
C ALA A 228 -16.92 7.10 -20.84
N GLY A 229 -17.03 7.28 -19.52
CA GLY A 229 -18.27 7.67 -18.86
C GLY A 229 -19.27 6.52 -18.67
N ASP A 230 -18.89 5.27 -18.95
CA ASP A 230 -19.72 4.08 -18.72
C ASP A 230 -19.71 3.68 -17.24
N GLN A 231 -20.48 4.42 -16.45
CA GLN A 231 -20.61 4.18 -15.01
C GLN A 231 -21.30 2.83 -14.73
N ALA A 232 -22.15 2.34 -15.64
CA ALA A 232 -22.86 1.08 -15.42
C ALA A 232 -21.90 -0.10 -15.51
N GLU A 233 -21.10 -0.17 -16.57
CA GLU A 233 -20.06 -1.19 -16.73
C GLU A 233 -19.04 -1.13 -15.59
N ALA A 234 -18.54 0.07 -15.27
CA ALA A 234 -17.58 0.24 -14.18
C ALA A 234 -18.14 -0.26 -12.84
N HIS A 235 -19.38 0.09 -12.50
CA HIS A 235 -20.01 -0.39 -11.27
C HIS A 235 -20.20 -1.91 -11.24
N GLU A 236 -20.58 -2.52 -12.36
CA GLU A 236 -20.76 -3.97 -12.43
C GLU A 236 -19.41 -4.72 -12.21
N LEU A 237 -18.35 -4.27 -12.89
CA LEU A 237 -17.01 -4.82 -12.74
C LEU A 237 -16.49 -4.68 -11.30
N LEU A 238 -16.68 -3.50 -10.70
CA LEU A 238 -16.30 -3.24 -9.31
C LEU A 238 -17.12 -4.08 -8.32
N ALA A 239 -18.41 -4.32 -8.57
CA ALA A 239 -19.25 -5.17 -7.72
C ALA A 239 -18.79 -6.63 -7.74
N LYS A 240 -18.44 -7.15 -8.91
CA LYS A 240 -17.87 -8.50 -9.09
C LYS A 240 -16.52 -8.61 -8.36
N ALA A 241 -15.63 -7.65 -8.55
CA ALA A 241 -14.33 -7.62 -7.88
C ALA A 241 -14.46 -7.49 -6.35
N GLY A 242 -15.39 -6.65 -5.88
CA GLY A 242 -15.69 -6.50 -4.45
C GLY A 242 -16.24 -7.79 -3.83
N THR A 243 -16.97 -8.61 -4.58
CA THR A 243 -17.43 -9.93 -4.12
C THR A 243 -16.28 -10.92 -4.01
N ALA A 244 -15.34 -10.91 -4.97
CA ALA A 244 -14.11 -11.70 -4.85
C ALA A 244 -13.26 -11.29 -3.65
N ALA A 245 -13.08 -9.98 -3.43
CA ALA A 245 -12.35 -9.45 -2.28
C ALA A 245 -12.94 -9.91 -0.94
N LYS A 246 -14.28 -9.93 -0.81
CA LYS A 246 -14.96 -10.43 0.40
C LYS A 246 -14.78 -11.93 0.60
N ARG A 247 -14.79 -12.73 -0.48
CA ARG A 247 -14.56 -14.18 -0.42
C ARG A 247 -13.11 -14.50 -0.02
N TRP A 248 -12.14 -13.79 -0.61
CA TRP A 248 -10.74 -13.88 -0.21
C TRP A 248 -10.56 -13.48 1.26
N ALA A 249 -11.19 -12.38 1.69
CA ALA A 249 -11.18 -12.03 3.10
C ALA A 249 -11.74 -13.18 3.94
N GLN A 250 -12.81 -13.86 3.55
CA GLN A 250 -13.41 -14.96 4.32
C GLN A 250 -12.49 -16.19 4.49
N SER A 251 -11.52 -16.42 3.60
CA SER A 251 -10.64 -17.60 3.67
C SER A 251 -9.51 -17.52 4.70
N TYR A 252 -9.45 -16.44 5.49
CA TYR A 252 -8.51 -16.23 6.60
C TYR A 252 -9.13 -16.55 7.96
#